data_AF-H9F3Q5-F1
#
_entry.id   AF-H9F3Q5-F1
#
_cell.length_a   1.000
_cell.length_b   1.000
_cell.length_c   1.000
_cell.angle_alpha   90.00
_cell.angle_beta   90.00
_cell.angle_gamma   90.00
#
_symmetry.space_group_name_H-M   'P 1'
#
loop_
_entity.id
_entity.type
_entity.pdbx_description
1 polymer ?
#
loop_
_entity_poly.entity_id
_entity_poly.type
_entity_poly.pdbx_seq_one_letter_code
_entity_poly.pdbx_strand_id
1 'polypeptide(L)'
;RRFVAQGDTFAQLETLKSENEQTLVRLKQEKQQLQRELEDLKYSGEATLVSQQKLQAEAQERLKKEEQRHAEAQNQLERALRAMQVAKDSLEHLASKLVHITVEDGRFVGKELDPQADNYLPSLLGLVEEKLLKLQAQLGSHDVQEMLRHIADREFLASLEGRLPEYNTRITLPLATPKDKFFDEESEEEDNQVVTRASLKIRSQKLIESYKKHRRSRRP
;
A
#
# COMPACT_ATOMS: atom_id res chain seq x y z
N ARG A 1 12.62 -58.63 -93.42
CA ARG A 1 12.17 -57.43 -92.67
C ARG A 1 11.82 -57.71 -91.20
N ARG A 2 11.29 -58.88 -90.82
CA ARG A 2 11.00 -59.24 -89.40
C ARG A 2 12.23 -59.35 -88.48
N PHE A 3 13.32 -59.97 -88.95
CA PHE A 3 14.56 -60.12 -88.15
C PHE A 3 15.27 -58.79 -87.83
N VAL A 4 15.16 -57.79 -88.72
CA VAL A 4 15.75 -56.46 -88.51
C VAL A 4 14.97 -55.69 -87.43
N ALA A 5 13.63 -55.72 -87.49
CA ALA A 5 12.78 -55.12 -86.46
C ALA A 5 12.97 -55.75 -85.07
N GLN A 6 13.33 -57.03 -85.01
CA GLN A 6 13.63 -57.72 -83.74
C GLN A 6 14.98 -57.29 -83.15
N GLY A 7 15.97 -56.99 -84.00
CA GLY A 7 17.25 -56.42 -83.61
C GLY A 7 17.10 -55.00 -83.05
N ASP A 8 16.29 -54.16 -83.70
CA ASP A 8 16.01 -52.79 -83.24
C ASP A 8 15.29 -52.78 -81.88
N THR A 9 14.31 -53.68 -81.68
CA THR A 9 13.65 -53.84 -80.37
C THR A 9 14.59 -54.34 -79.29
N PHE A 10 15.54 -55.22 -79.63
CA PHE A 10 16.54 -55.72 -78.69
C PHE A 10 17.49 -54.59 -78.27
N ALA A 11 18.01 -53.82 -79.23
CA ALA A 11 18.85 -52.66 -78.96
C ALA A 11 18.14 -51.64 -78.06
N GLN A 12 16.85 -51.40 -78.29
CA GLN A 12 16.07 -50.47 -77.46
C GLN A 12 15.79 -50.99 -76.04
N LEU A 13 15.67 -52.32 -75.85
CA LEU A 13 15.60 -52.92 -74.53
C LEU A 13 16.94 -52.86 -73.80
N GLU A 14 18.05 -53.03 -74.52
CA GLU A 14 19.40 -52.91 -73.97
C GLU A 14 19.66 -51.46 -73.50
N THR A 15 19.25 -50.45 -74.28
CA THR A 15 19.36 -49.05 -73.88
C THR A 15 18.51 -48.75 -72.65
N LEU A 16 17.24 -49.16 -72.64
CA LEU A 16 16.35 -48.98 -71.48
C LEU A 16 16.88 -49.68 -70.23
N LYS A 17 17.49 -50.86 -70.38
CA LYS A 17 18.14 -51.57 -69.27
C LYS A 17 19.32 -50.77 -68.74
N SER A 18 20.20 -50.28 -69.62
CA SER A 18 21.36 -49.48 -69.21
C SER A 18 20.96 -48.16 -68.52
N GLU A 19 19.92 -47.49 -69.02
CA GLU A 19 19.36 -46.28 -68.42
C GLU A 19 18.75 -46.57 -67.05
N ASN A 20 18.00 -47.67 -66.92
CA ASN A 20 17.46 -48.11 -65.64
C ASN A 20 18.55 -48.48 -64.63
N GLU A 21 19.63 -49.13 -65.07
CA GLU A 21 20.77 -49.44 -64.20
C GLU A 21 21.46 -48.16 -63.71
N GLN A 22 21.65 -47.17 -64.59
CA GLN A 22 22.22 -45.87 -64.24
C GLN A 22 21.33 -45.08 -63.28
N THR A 23 20.03 -45.03 -63.53
CA THR A 23 19.07 -44.34 -62.63
C THR A 23 19.00 -45.02 -61.27
N LEU A 24 19.04 -46.35 -61.23
CA LEU A 24 19.01 -47.12 -60.00
C LEU A 24 20.28 -46.89 -59.15
N VAL A 25 21.46 -46.75 -59.77
CA VAL A 25 22.69 -46.37 -59.08
C VAL A 25 22.60 -44.95 -58.51
N ARG A 26 22.11 -43.98 -59.29
CA ARG A 26 21.90 -42.60 -58.80
C ARG A 26 20.95 -42.54 -57.61
N LEU A 27 19.80 -43.19 -57.71
CA LEU A 27 18.80 -43.22 -56.64
C LEU A 27 19.34 -43.90 -55.37
N LYS A 28 20.19 -44.92 -55.49
CA LYS A 28 20.87 -45.53 -54.33
C LYS A 28 21.84 -44.56 -53.65
N GLN A 29 22.60 -43.79 -54.41
CA GLN A 29 23.53 -42.79 -53.88
C GLN A 29 22.77 -41.65 -53.20
N GLU A 30 21.73 -41.14 -53.85
CA GLU A 30 20.88 -40.06 -53.32
C GLU A 30 20.16 -40.49 -52.04
N LYS A 31 19.63 -41.72 -52.00
CA LYS A 31 19.07 -42.30 -50.78
C LYS A 31 20.08 -42.33 -49.64
N GLN A 32 21.33 -42.73 -49.89
CA GLN A 32 22.37 -42.76 -48.86
C GLN A 32 22.75 -41.35 -48.37
N GLN A 33 22.80 -40.37 -49.28
CA GLN A 33 23.05 -38.97 -48.91
C GLN A 33 21.92 -38.43 -48.02
N LEU A 34 20.67 -38.59 -48.44
CA LEU A 34 19.50 -38.14 -47.69
C LEU A 34 19.39 -38.82 -46.31
N GLN A 35 19.79 -40.09 -46.21
CA GLN A 35 19.83 -40.78 -44.92
C GLN A 35 20.84 -40.16 -43.95
N ARG A 36 22.03 -39.79 -44.42
CA ARG A 36 23.04 -39.11 -43.60
C ARG A 36 22.59 -37.72 -43.19
N GLU A 37 22.05 -36.94 -44.12
CA GLU A 37 21.51 -35.60 -43.81
C GLU A 37 20.41 -35.66 -42.75
N LEU A 38 19.53 -36.66 -42.83
CA LEU A 38 18.47 -36.87 -41.84
C LEU A 38 19.03 -37.26 -40.46
N GLU A 39 20.07 -38.08 -40.40
CA GLU A 39 20.75 -38.41 -39.15
C GLU A 39 21.43 -37.17 -38.55
N ASP A 40 22.19 -36.43 -39.35
CA ASP A 40 22.87 -35.20 -38.93
C ASP A 40 21.87 -34.17 -38.40
N LEU A 41 20.76 -33.94 -39.12
CA LEU A 41 19.69 -33.04 -38.71
C LEU A 41 18.99 -33.47 -37.42
N LYS A 42 18.80 -34.78 -37.21
CA LYS A 42 18.21 -35.29 -35.95
C LYS A 42 19.10 -34.94 -34.77
N TYR A 43 20.39 -35.30 -34.86
CA TYR A 43 21.31 -35.08 -33.74
C TYR A 43 21.60 -33.60 -33.51
N SER A 44 21.78 -32.80 -34.56
CA SER A 44 22.00 -31.36 -34.42
C SER A 44 20.73 -30.63 -33.96
N GLY A 45 19.56 -31.03 -34.47
CA GLY A 45 18.27 -30.47 -34.10
C GLY A 45 17.93 -30.73 -32.63
N GLU A 46 18.13 -31.96 -32.16
CA GLU A 46 17.91 -32.31 -30.75
C GLU A 46 18.90 -31.59 -29.82
N ALA A 47 20.18 -31.53 -30.18
CA ALA A 47 21.19 -30.84 -29.37
C ALA A 47 20.91 -29.33 -29.27
N THR A 48 20.54 -28.69 -30.38
CA THR A 48 20.19 -27.27 -30.39
C THR A 48 18.93 -27.00 -29.57
N LEU A 49 17.87 -27.81 -29.72
CA LEU A 49 16.63 -27.69 -28.94
C LEU A 49 16.89 -27.81 -27.44
N VAL A 50 17.65 -28.82 -27.01
CA VAL A 50 17.97 -29.02 -25.58
C VAL A 50 18.79 -27.84 -25.05
N SER A 51 19.76 -27.34 -25.82
CA SER A 51 20.56 -26.18 -25.42
C SER A 51 19.71 -24.91 -25.27
N GLN A 52 18.77 -24.69 -26.18
CA GLN A 52 17.85 -23.55 -26.15
C GLN A 52 16.88 -23.65 -24.98
N GLN A 53 16.33 -24.83 -24.71
CA GLN A 53 15.47 -25.07 -23.54
C GLN A 53 16.20 -24.79 -22.24
N LYS A 54 17.47 -25.21 -22.12
CA LYS A 54 18.29 -24.92 -20.95
C LYS A 54 18.52 -23.41 -20.78
N LEU A 55 18.89 -22.70 -21.84
CA LEU A 55 19.07 -21.24 -21.81
C LEU A 55 17.77 -20.52 -21.43
N GLN A 56 16.63 -20.99 -21.95
CA GLN A 56 15.32 -20.44 -21.61
C GLN A 56 14.99 -20.64 -20.13
N ALA A 57 15.26 -21.83 -19.59
CA ALA A 57 15.05 -22.12 -18.18
C ALA A 57 15.94 -21.25 -17.28
N GLU A 58 17.22 -21.09 -17.63
CA GLU A 58 18.15 -20.22 -16.91
C GLU A 58 17.70 -18.75 -16.95
N ALA A 59 17.24 -18.26 -18.12
CA ALA A 59 16.71 -16.91 -18.26
C ALA A 59 15.44 -16.69 -17.41
N GLN A 60 14.53 -17.66 -17.39
CA GLN A 60 13.33 -17.61 -16.55
C GLN A 60 13.67 -17.63 -15.06
N GLU A 61 14.66 -18.41 -14.65
CA GLU A 61 15.10 -18.44 -13.25
C GLU A 61 15.72 -17.11 -12.83
N ARG A 62 16.56 -16.51 -13.69
CA ARG A 62 17.13 -15.17 -13.45
C ARG A 62 16.04 -14.11 -13.36
N LEU A 63 15.06 -14.16 -14.26
CA LEU A 63 13.93 -13.23 -14.24
C LEU A 63 13.17 -13.33 -12.91
N LYS A 64 12.81 -14.55 -12.48
CA LYS A 64 12.13 -14.76 -11.19
C LYS A 64 12.92 -14.23 -9.99
N LYS A 65 14.24 -14.43 -9.99
CA LYS A 65 15.13 -13.91 -8.94
C LYS A 65 15.16 -12.39 -8.92
N GLU A 66 15.23 -11.75 -10.08
CA GLU A 66 15.20 -10.29 -10.17
C GLU A 66 13.83 -9.71 -9.81
N GLU A 67 12.73 -10.36 -10.19
CA GLU A 67 11.38 -9.98 -9.76
C GLU A 67 11.24 -10.03 -8.23
N GLN A 68 11.77 -11.07 -7.59
CA GLN A 68 11.79 -11.19 -6.12
C GLN A 68 12.61 -10.07 -5.48
N ARG A 69 13.82 -9.82 -5.97
CA ARG A 69 14.69 -8.73 -5.48
C ARG A 69 14.02 -7.37 -5.62
N HIS A 70 13.38 -7.13 -6.76
CA HIS A 70 12.65 -5.91 -7.01
C HIS A 70 11.48 -5.75 -6.03
N ALA A 71 10.68 -6.81 -5.81
CA ALA A 71 9.59 -6.79 -4.84
C ALA A 71 10.09 -6.54 -3.41
N GLU A 72 11.21 -7.14 -3.01
CA GLU A 72 11.84 -6.90 -1.70
C GLU A 72 12.31 -5.44 -1.56
N ALA A 73 12.98 -4.90 -2.58
CA ALA A 73 13.44 -3.51 -2.59
C ALA A 73 12.27 -2.52 -2.53
N GLN A 74 11.18 -2.79 -3.26
CA GLN A 74 9.96 -1.99 -3.20
C GLN A 74 9.34 -2.00 -1.80
N ASN A 75 9.24 -3.18 -1.17
CA ASN A 75 8.72 -3.30 0.19
C ASN A 75 9.60 -2.54 1.20
N GLN A 76 10.93 -2.59 1.05
CA GLN A 76 11.86 -1.85 1.90
C GLN A 76 11.70 -0.34 1.71
N LEU A 77 11.58 0.12 0.47
CA LEU A 77 11.34 1.54 0.15
C LEU A 77 10.03 2.02 0.76
N GLU A 78 8.94 1.28 0.61
CA GLU A 78 7.64 1.65 1.16
C GLU A 78 7.69 1.74 2.70
N ARG A 79 8.35 0.79 3.36
CA ARG A 79 8.56 0.84 4.82
C ARG A 79 9.38 2.06 5.22
N ALA A 80 10.44 2.38 4.50
CA ALA A 80 11.27 3.56 4.76
C ALA A 80 10.48 4.86 4.57
N LEU A 81 9.69 4.98 3.50
CA LEU A 81 8.83 6.14 3.26
C LEU A 81 7.79 6.32 4.37
N ARG A 82 7.13 5.25 4.81
CA ARG A 82 6.19 5.30 5.94
C ARG A 82 6.89 5.73 7.23
N ALA A 83 8.07 5.19 7.52
CA ALA A 83 8.85 5.56 8.70
C ALA A 83 9.28 7.03 8.65
N MET A 84 9.73 7.53 7.48
CA MET A 84 10.07 8.94 7.30
C MET A 84 8.86 9.86 7.45
N GLN A 85 7.68 9.46 6.95
CA GLN A 85 6.46 10.25 7.14
C GLN A 85 6.10 10.35 8.63
N VAL A 86 6.13 9.25 9.37
CA VAL A 86 5.91 9.26 10.82
C VAL A 86 6.94 10.12 11.55
N ALA A 87 8.22 10.02 11.16
CA ALA A 87 9.28 10.86 11.71
C ALA A 87 9.03 12.35 11.42
N LYS A 88 8.62 12.70 10.21
CA LYS A 88 8.23 14.07 9.83
C LYS A 88 7.06 14.56 10.68
N ASP A 89 5.96 13.83 10.72
CA ASP A 89 4.76 14.23 11.46
C ASP A 89 5.09 14.40 12.95
N SER A 90 5.84 13.46 13.55
CA SER A 90 6.26 13.56 14.94
C SER A 90 7.17 14.77 15.23
N LEU A 91 8.08 15.12 14.30
CA LEU A 91 8.92 16.31 14.43
C LEU A 91 8.11 17.60 14.29
N GLU A 92 7.14 17.67 13.38
CA GLU A 92 6.23 18.80 13.24
C GLU A 92 5.36 19.00 14.49
N HIS A 93 4.83 17.89 15.03
CA HIS A 93 4.10 17.90 16.29
C HIS A 93 4.97 18.38 17.46
N LEU A 94 6.22 17.93 17.52
CA LEU A 94 7.14 18.35 18.57
C LEU A 94 7.53 19.82 18.43
N ALA A 95 7.83 20.28 17.22
CA ALA A 95 8.11 21.69 16.94
C ALA A 95 6.94 22.60 17.32
N SER A 96 5.70 22.16 17.06
CA SER A 96 4.48 22.85 17.48
C SER A 96 4.35 22.96 19.01
N LYS A 97 4.68 21.89 19.75
CA LYS A 97 4.69 21.93 21.23
C LYS A 97 5.78 22.83 21.80
N LEU A 98 6.91 22.93 21.11
CA LEU A 98 8.05 23.74 21.52
C LEU A 98 7.97 25.18 20.98
N VAL A 99 6.82 25.62 20.46
CA VAL A 99 6.67 26.96 19.85
C VAL A 99 7.00 28.09 20.82
N HIS A 100 6.67 27.91 22.11
CA HIS A 100 6.89 28.91 23.16
C HIS A 100 8.35 29.02 23.61
N ILE A 101 9.20 28.08 23.21
CA ILE A 101 10.62 28.09 23.53
C ILE A 101 11.35 28.88 22.45
N THR A 102 11.72 30.11 22.78
CA THR A 102 12.53 30.96 21.91
C THR A 102 13.99 30.58 22.07
N VAL A 103 14.72 30.34 20.98
CA VAL A 103 16.18 30.20 21.02
C VAL A 103 16.75 31.53 20.55
N GLU A 104 17.67 32.13 21.30
CA GLU A 104 18.23 33.47 21.03
C GLU A 104 19.56 33.38 20.26
N ASP A 105 20.36 32.33 20.51
CA ASP A 105 21.67 32.09 19.90
C ASP A 105 21.72 30.74 19.16
N GLY A 106 20.94 30.61 18.09
CA GLY A 106 20.79 29.35 17.33
C GLY A 106 20.87 29.55 15.81
N ARG A 107 21.10 28.46 15.07
CA ARG A 107 21.18 28.51 13.60
C ARG A 107 19.83 28.83 12.93
N PHE A 108 18.75 28.64 13.68
CA PHE A 108 17.36 28.76 13.24
C PHE A 108 16.60 29.94 13.86
N VAL A 109 17.30 30.87 14.52
CA VAL A 109 16.70 32.09 15.12
C VAL A 109 15.95 32.88 14.05
N GLY A 110 14.65 33.13 14.28
CA GLY A 110 13.81 33.95 13.40
C GLY A 110 13.56 33.37 12.00
N LYS A 111 13.97 32.12 11.73
CA LYS A 111 13.77 31.47 10.43
C LYS A 111 12.50 30.63 10.46
N GLU A 112 11.54 31.00 9.61
CA GLU A 112 10.43 30.14 9.26
C GLU A 112 10.95 29.11 8.24
N LEU A 113 10.83 27.82 8.57
CA LEU A 113 11.29 26.75 7.69
C LEU A 113 10.29 26.57 6.56
N ASP A 114 10.77 26.55 5.32
CA ASP A 114 9.93 26.27 4.14
C ASP A 114 9.60 24.77 4.08
N PRO A 115 8.32 24.36 4.17
CA PRO A 115 7.91 22.95 4.09
C PRO A 115 8.20 22.29 2.73
N GLN A 116 8.44 23.06 1.67
CA GLN A 116 8.74 22.56 0.33
C GLN A 116 10.24 22.42 0.05
N ALA A 117 11.10 22.88 0.95
CA ALA A 117 12.54 22.78 0.76
C ALA A 117 13.03 21.34 0.95
N ASP A 118 13.96 20.90 0.09
CA ASP A 118 14.55 19.54 0.15
C ASP A 118 15.23 19.26 1.50
N ASN A 119 15.74 20.31 2.15
CA ASN A 119 16.42 20.24 3.45
C ASN A 119 15.47 20.53 4.64
N TYR A 120 14.15 20.52 4.43
CA TYR A 120 13.17 20.81 5.47
C TYR A 120 13.29 19.88 6.68
N LEU A 121 13.29 18.55 6.46
CA LEU A 121 13.28 17.58 7.55
C LEU A 121 14.57 17.63 8.41
N PRO A 122 15.79 17.67 7.83
CA PRO A 122 17.02 17.90 8.61
C PRO A 122 17.03 19.24 9.34
N SER A 123 16.50 20.31 8.72
CA SER A 123 16.43 21.63 9.35
C SER A 123 15.45 21.66 10.51
N LEU A 124 14.30 20.98 10.38
CA LEU A 124 13.29 20.83 11.42
C LEU A 124 13.84 20.02 12.60
N LEU A 125 14.58 18.94 12.33
CA LEU A 125 15.26 18.17 13.36
C LEU A 125 16.25 19.03 14.15
N GLY A 126 17.09 19.81 13.47
CA GLY A 126 18.05 20.71 14.12
C GLY A 126 17.37 21.82 14.94
N LEU A 127 16.27 22.38 14.45
CA LEU A 127 15.46 23.36 15.20
C LEU A 127 14.88 22.74 16.48
N VAL A 128 14.31 21.54 16.38
CA VAL A 128 13.75 20.81 17.52
C VAL A 128 14.85 20.47 18.53
N GLU A 129 16.02 20.05 18.07
CA GLU A 129 17.19 19.79 18.92
C GLU A 129 17.62 21.02 19.71
N GLU A 130 17.82 22.17 19.07
CA GLU A 130 18.19 23.43 19.75
C GLU A 130 17.14 23.82 20.81
N LYS A 131 15.85 23.69 20.48
CA LYS A 131 14.76 23.99 21.42
C LYS A 131 14.70 23.01 22.60
N LEU A 132 14.90 21.72 22.36
CA LEU A 132 14.93 20.71 23.42
C LEU A 132 16.12 20.89 24.36
N LEU A 133 17.30 21.25 23.83
CA LEU A 133 18.46 21.56 24.65
C LEU A 133 18.22 22.78 25.54
N LYS A 134 17.60 23.84 25.00
CA LYS A 134 17.20 25.00 25.81
C LYS A 134 16.19 24.62 26.88
N LEU A 135 15.18 23.81 26.53
CA LEU A 135 14.19 23.31 27.49
C LEU A 135 14.86 22.51 28.61
N GLN A 136 15.78 21.62 28.27
CA GLN A 136 16.51 20.81 29.24
C GLN A 136 17.35 21.68 30.19
N ALA A 137 18.02 22.71 29.67
CA ALA A 137 18.77 23.66 30.48
C ALA A 137 17.85 24.42 31.46
N GLN A 138 16.67 24.85 31.00
CA GLN A 138 15.67 25.53 31.84
C GLN A 138 15.08 24.61 32.92
N LEU A 139 14.83 23.35 32.58
CA LEU A 139 14.31 22.36 33.53
C LEU A 139 15.37 21.91 34.54
N GLY A 140 16.65 21.95 34.19
CA GLY A 140 17.75 21.52 35.06
C GLY A 140 17.86 22.32 36.38
N SER A 141 17.34 23.55 36.42
CA SER A 141 17.31 24.38 37.63
C SER A 141 16.03 24.22 38.48
N HIS A 142 15.07 23.41 38.05
CA HIS A 142 13.76 23.28 38.69
C HIS A 142 13.46 21.83 39.09
N ASP A 143 12.83 21.62 40.26
CA ASP A 143 12.30 20.30 40.62
C ASP A 143 11.01 20.03 39.84
N VAL A 144 11.15 19.30 38.74
CA VAL A 144 10.03 18.94 37.86
C VAL A 144 8.98 18.10 38.59
N GLN A 145 9.36 17.26 39.57
CA GLN A 145 8.38 16.46 40.29
C GLN A 145 7.54 17.32 41.24
N GLU A 146 8.16 18.26 41.93
CA GLU A 146 7.45 19.21 42.79
C GLU A 146 6.53 20.12 41.96
N MET A 147 7.00 20.64 40.82
CA MET A 147 6.16 21.41 39.91
C MET A 147 4.96 20.62 39.39
N LEU A 148 5.15 19.35 39.02
CA LEU A 148 4.04 18.50 38.56
C LEU A 148 3.02 18.22 39.67
N ARG A 149 3.47 18.08 40.93
CA ARG A 149 2.56 17.98 42.08
C ARG A 149 1.75 19.26 42.25
N HIS A 150 2.41 20.42 42.20
CA HIS A 150 1.72 21.71 42.28
C HIS A 150 0.74 21.97 41.14
N ILE A 151 1.05 21.51 39.92
CA ILE A 151 0.11 21.61 38.79
C ILE A 151 -1.11 20.70 38.99
N ALA A 152 -0.95 19.56 39.67
CA ALA A 152 -2.04 18.66 40.02
C ALA A 152 -2.86 19.13 41.24
N ASP A 153 -2.36 20.10 42.01
CA ASP A 153 -3.06 20.65 43.16
C ASP A 153 -4.33 21.39 42.74
N ARG A 154 -5.42 21.08 43.43
CA ARG A 154 -6.75 21.63 43.13
C ARG A 154 -6.81 23.15 43.28
N GLU A 155 -5.98 23.71 44.16
CA GLU A 155 -5.87 25.16 44.40
C GLU A 155 -5.22 25.87 43.20
N PHE A 156 -4.22 25.26 42.57
CA PHE A 156 -3.60 25.79 41.36
C PHE A 156 -4.62 25.81 40.20
N LEU A 157 -5.38 24.73 40.02
CA LEU A 157 -6.46 24.67 39.04
C LEU A 157 -7.53 25.74 39.30
N ALA A 158 -7.98 25.91 40.55
CA ALA A 158 -8.93 26.96 40.93
C ALA A 158 -8.37 28.39 40.67
N SER A 159 -7.07 28.60 40.88
CA SER A 159 -6.41 29.88 40.60
C SER A 159 -6.28 30.18 39.10
N LEU A 160 -6.03 29.16 38.29
CA LEU A 160 -6.05 29.25 36.83
C LEU A 160 -7.46 29.54 36.34
N GLU A 161 -8.45 28.87 36.93
CA GLU A 161 -9.86 29.05 36.61
C GLU A 161 -10.33 30.50 36.80
N GLY A 162 -9.81 31.21 37.80
CA GLY A 162 -10.09 32.62 38.04
C GLY A 162 -9.31 33.60 37.15
N ARG A 163 -8.29 33.13 36.41
CA ARG A 163 -7.46 33.94 35.49
C ARG A 163 -7.76 33.67 34.02
N LEU A 164 -8.77 32.86 33.72
CA LEU A 164 -9.21 32.62 32.34
C LEU A 164 -9.82 33.91 31.77
N PRO A 165 -9.54 34.25 30.50
CA PRO A 165 -10.16 35.40 29.86
C PRO A 165 -11.69 35.29 29.80
N GLU A 166 -12.40 36.41 29.90
CA GLU A 166 -13.87 36.49 29.96
C GLU A 166 -14.58 35.82 28.76
N TYR A 167 -13.93 35.79 27.61
CA TYR A 167 -14.43 35.16 26.38
C TYR A 167 -14.24 33.64 26.33
N ASN A 168 -13.58 33.04 27.34
CA ASN A 168 -13.47 31.59 27.45
C ASN A 168 -14.77 31.04 28.07
N THR A 169 -15.86 31.06 27.29
CA THR A 169 -17.16 30.54 27.70
C THR A 169 -17.08 29.02 27.84
N ARG A 170 -16.91 28.55 29.08
CA ARG A 170 -16.97 27.11 29.39
C ARG A 170 -18.25 26.52 28.83
N ILE A 171 -18.14 25.45 28.04
CA ILE A 171 -19.29 24.61 27.72
C ILE A 171 -19.63 23.88 29.02
N THR A 172 -20.71 24.27 29.69
CA THR A 172 -21.27 23.50 30.80
C THR A 172 -21.76 22.17 30.24
N LEU A 173 -20.94 21.14 30.38
CA LEU A 173 -21.39 19.78 30.14
C LEU A 173 -22.48 19.48 31.17
N PRO A 174 -23.69 19.07 30.76
CA PRO A 174 -24.73 18.72 31.71
C PRO A 174 -24.18 17.59 32.58
N LEU A 175 -23.96 17.86 33.86
CA LEU A 175 -23.72 16.80 34.83
C LEU A 175 -24.93 15.89 34.72
N ALA A 176 -24.72 14.63 34.36
CA ALA A 176 -25.79 13.65 34.36
C ALA A 176 -26.34 13.62 35.78
N THR A 177 -27.51 14.22 35.97
CA THR A 177 -28.22 14.14 37.24
C THR A 177 -28.41 12.65 37.50
N PRO A 178 -27.98 12.11 38.66
CA PRO A 178 -28.41 10.78 39.03
C PRO A 178 -29.94 10.86 39.02
N LYS A 179 -30.57 10.05 38.17
CA LYS A 179 -32.02 9.91 38.15
C LYS A 179 -32.44 9.36 39.50
N ASP A 180 -32.65 10.26 40.45
CA ASP A 180 -33.34 9.93 41.67
C ASP A 180 -34.79 9.66 41.27
N LYS A 181 -35.18 8.42 41.53
CA LYS A 181 -36.54 7.95 41.32
C LYS A 181 -37.35 8.60 42.43
N PHE A 182 -38.54 9.10 42.10
CA PHE A 182 -39.49 9.83 42.97
C PHE A 182 -39.46 11.33 42.70
N PHE A 183 -40.30 11.77 41.77
CA PHE A 183 -41.41 12.71 41.98
C PHE A 183 -41.97 13.05 40.59
N ASP A 184 -43.18 12.54 40.33
CA ASP A 184 -44.10 13.07 39.32
C ASP A 184 -44.48 14.48 39.77
N GLU A 185 -44.12 15.50 39.00
CA GLU A 185 -44.85 16.76 38.97
C GLU A 185 -44.85 17.27 37.52
N GLU A 186 -46.06 17.45 37.00
CA GLU A 186 -46.36 18.02 35.70
C GLU A 186 -45.67 19.38 35.55
N SER A 187 -44.86 19.54 34.51
CA SER A 187 -44.46 20.86 34.02
C SER A 187 -44.47 20.81 32.50
N GLU A 188 -45.54 21.33 31.95
CA GLU A 188 -45.67 21.75 30.56
C GLU A 188 -44.89 23.06 30.36
N GLU A 189 -44.39 23.24 29.13
CA GLU A 189 -43.73 24.43 28.56
C GLU A 189 -42.23 24.62 28.97
N GLU A 190 -41.27 24.86 28.09
CA GLU A 190 -41.32 25.35 26.71
C GLU A 190 -39.97 25.04 26.01
N ASP A 191 -40.07 24.59 24.77
CA ASP A 191 -39.13 24.72 23.64
C ASP A 191 -37.65 25.03 23.92
N ASN A 192 -36.89 23.98 24.24
CA ASN A 192 -35.53 23.78 23.69
C ASN A 192 -35.21 22.29 23.63
N GLN A 193 -36.12 21.53 23.02
CA GLN A 193 -36.00 20.08 22.94
C GLN A 193 -34.92 19.70 21.91
N VAL A 194 -33.65 19.77 22.31
CA VAL A 194 -32.56 19.10 21.59
C VAL A 194 -33.00 17.65 21.43
N VAL A 195 -33.23 17.23 20.18
CA VAL A 195 -33.79 15.91 19.88
C VAL A 195 -32.76 14.85 20.25
N THR A 196 -32.83 14.39 21.50
CA THR A 196 -31.96 13.32 21.98
C THR A 196 -32.28 12.03 21.22
N ARG A 197 -31.26 11.19 21.02
CA ARG A 197 -31.41 9.88 20.37
C ARG A 197 -32.55 9.04 20.97
N ALA A 198 -32.81 9.20 22.27
CA ALA A 198 -33.91 8.57 22.98
C ALA A 198 -35.29 9.09 22.52
N SER A 199 -35.48 10.40 22.38
CA SER A 199 -36.76 10.97 21.92
C SER A 199 -37.05 10.59 20.46
N LEU A 200 -36.01 10.55 19.61
CA LEU A 200 -36.10 10.04 18.24
C LEU A 200 -36.50 8.55 18.19
N LYS A 201 -35.89 7.71 19.04
CA LYS A 201 -36.29 6.30 19.17
C LYS A 201 -37.74 6.15 19.60
N ILE A 202 -38.17 6.89 20.63
CA ILE A 202 -39.54 6.84 21.13
C ILE A 202 -40.54 7.28 20.04
N ARG A 203 -40.26 8.37 19.32
CA ARG A 203 -41.09 8.80 18.17
C ARG A 203 -41.15 7.73 17.07
N SER A 204 -40.01 7.13 16.70
CA SER A 204 -39.99 6.08 15.67
C SER A 204 -40.79 4.84 16.07
N GLN A 205 -40.72 4.45 17.35
CA GLN A 205 -41.44 3.31 17.90
C GLN A 205 -42.96 3.57 17.89
N LYS A 206 -43.40 4.75 18.36
CA LYS A 206 -44.83 5.15 18.34
C LYS A 206 -45.39 5.17 16.92
N LEU A 207 -44.61 5.64 15.95
CA LEU A 207 -44.98 5.67 14.54
C LEU A 207 -45.17 4.24 14.01
N ILE A 208 -44.22 3.33 14.25
CA ILE A 208 -44.34 1.91 13.87
C ILE A 208 -45.56 1.24 14.53
N GLU A 209 -45.83 1.50 15.79
CA GLU A 209 -46.96 0.92 16.53
C GLU A 209 -48.31 1.43 16.02
N SER A 210 -48.41 2.71 15.62
CA SER A 210 -49.61 3.27 15.01
C SER A 210 -49.97 2.60 13.68
N TYR A 211 -48.99 2.37 12.80
CA TYR A 211 -49.19 1.64 11.55
C TYR A 211 -49.55 0.17 11.76
N LYS A 212 -49.02 -0.47 12.82
CA LYS A 212 -49.37 -1.85 13.17
C LYS A 212 -50.80 -1.97 13.69
N LYS A 213 -51.35 -0.96 14.40
CA LYS A 213 -52.76 -0.93 14.82
C LYS A 213 -53.72 -0.82 13.62
N HIS A 214 -53.45 0.06 12.66
CA HIS A 214 -54.27 0.18 11.44
C HIS A 214 -54.25 -1.06 10.53
N ARG A 215 -53.17 -1.87 10.58
CA ARG A 215 -53.10 -3.14 9.86
C ARG A 215 -53.88 -4.28 10.53
N ARG A 216 -54.16 -4.20 11.83
CA ARG A 216 -54.96 -5.23 12.55
C ARG A 216 -56.47 -5.02 12.41
N SER A 217 -56.94 -3.80 12.15
CA SER A 217 -58.35 -3.50 11.88
C SER A 217 -58.79 -3.75 10.43
N ARG A 218 -57.87 -4.20 9.55
CA ARG A 218 -58.15 -4.59 8.15
C ARG A 218 -57.68 -6.02 7.86
N ARG A 219 -58.11 -6.97 8.70
CA ARG A 219 -58.19 -8.39 8.38
C ARG A 219 -59.60 -8.85 8.79
N PRO A 220 -60.26 -9.67 7.94
CA PRO A 220 -61.72 -9.81 7.85
C PRO A 220 -62.38 -10.27 9.16
#